data_AF-A0A1A8ZL54-F1
#
_entry.id   AF-A0A1A8ZL54-F1
#
_cell.length_a   1.000
_cell.length_b   1.000
_cell.length_c   1.000
_cell.angle_alpha   90.00
_cell.angle_beta   90.00
_cell.angle_gamma   90.00
#
_symmetry.space_group_name_H-M   'P 1'
#
loop_
_entity.id
_entity.type
_entity.pdbx_description
1 polymer ?
#
loop_
_entity_poly.entity_id
_entity_poly.type
_entity_poly.pdbx_seq_one_letter_code
_entity_poly.pdbx_strand_id
1 'polypeptide(L)'
;MFDHPELDRRTLLRAGLGAAAVAVVGNELAFPAAAQAAPGADLDWIISCDGWGARPPADPLSISAIPSNKIIVHHMAFPNSTDYSEEHAKQLARDCQNLHIDGNGWSDTGQHFTVSRGGHVLEGRHGSLERLRAGDRQMISAHCPGENGRAIGIENEGTYVTDNPPQELLDALIKLCTTICQQYGLQAHDIFGHWDFRATLCPGAMFYREFPTLRRRVFARLGTNLSDVPARRWPDIWRFVGGPVVKVAQYLLTFRGYTVPVNGVFDAATVAAVQDWQARNGIPVDIDATLTAPTWETLAPELDKDAVGIPVSAVQFMLNSKGYADVTVTGTYDYPTKKALKDLQHLHGLEPNGKVSTTTWCALVGGVVRQSFQKS
;
A
#
# COMPACT_ATOMS: atom_id res chain seq x y z
N MET A 1 -48.54 -13.04 -27.43
CA MET A 1 -48.44 -13.81 -28.70
C MET A 1 -47.00 -13.65 -29.18
N PHE A 2 -46.03 -14.52 -28.91
CA PHE A 2 -45.89 -15.80 -28.23
C PHE A 2 -44.52 -15.73 -27.52
N ASP A 3 -44.49 -15.92 -26.20
CA ASP A 3 -44.06 -17.16 -25.51
C ASP A 3 -42.57 -17.49 -25.62
N HIS A 4 -41.93 -17.50 -24.44
CA HIS A 4 -40.63 -18.11 -24.17
C HIS A 4 -40.69 -19.63 -24.38
N PRO A 5 -39.53 -20.29 -24.51
CA PRO A 5 -39.22 -21.21 -23.41
C PRO A 5 -37.76 -21.17 -22.96
N GLU A 6 -37.63 -21.16 -21.63
CA GLU A 6 -36.47 -21.62 -20.89
C GLU A 6 -36.06 -23.03 -21.35
N LEU A 7 -34.76 -23.32 -21.36
CA LEU A 7 -34.27 -24.69 -21.38
C LEU A 7 -33.42 -24.97 -20.15
N ASP A 8 -33.91 -25.97 -19.45
CA ASP A 8 -33.61 -26.48 -18.14
C ASP A 8 -32.26 -27.21 -18.05
N ARG A 9 -31.75 -27.30 -16.82
CA ARG A 9 -30.54 -27.99 -16.42
C ARG A 9 -30.73 -29.50 -16.46
N ARG A 10 -29.62 -30.18 -16.82
CA ARG A 10 -29.33 -31.62 -16.72
C ARG A 10 -29.97 -32.46 -17.84
N THR A 11 -29.14 -33.09 -18.66
CA THR A 11 -28.74 -34.50 -18.46
C THR A 11 -27.81 -34.98 -19.60
N LEU A 12 -26.76 -35.70 -19.17
CA LEU A 12 -26.01 -36.78 -19.85
C LEU A 12 -24.77 -36.46 -20.72
N LEU A 13 -23.62 -36.84 -20.15
CA LEU A 13 -22.45 -37.36 -20.85
C LEU A 13 -22.82 -38.55 -21.75
N ARG A 14 -22.19 -38.64 -22.94
CA ARG A 14 -21.25 -39.74 -23.28
C ARG A 14 -20.62 -39.56 -24.68
N ALA A 15 -19.29 -39.46 -24.64
CA ALA A 15 -18.27 -40.06 -25.51
C ALA A 15 -18.38 -39.95 -27.05
N GLY A 16 -17.35 -39.31 -27.62
CA GLY A 16 -16.86 -39.56 -28.97
C GLY A 16 -15.37 -39.22 -29.05
N LEU A 17 -14.52 -40.25 -28.96
CA LEU A 17 -13.07 -40.14 -29.14
C LEU A 17 -12.74 -39.67 -30.57
N GLY A 18 -11.95 -38.62 -30.68
CA GLY A 18 -11.31 -38.19 -31.92
C GLY A 18 -10.05 -37.40 -31.58
N ALA A 19 -8.91 -38.08 -31.56
CA ALA A 19 -7.61 -37.50 -31.26
C ALA A 19 -7.18 -36.57 -32.41
N ALA A 20 -7.23 -35.26 -32.17
CA ALA A 20 -6.42 -34.27 -32.87
C ALA A 20 -5.56 -33.58 -31.81
N ALA A 21 -4.29 -33.98 -31.72
CA ALA A 21 -3.32 -33.35 -30.85
C ALA A 21 -2.94 -31.99 -31.44
N VAL A 22 -3.71 -30.95 -31.10
CA VAL A 22 -3.24 -29.57 -31.19
C VAL A 22 -2.51 -29.29 -29.90
N ALA A 23 -1.18 -29.17 -29.98
CA ALA A 23 -0.36 -28.69 -28.88
C ALA A 23 -0.67 -27.20 -28.65
N VAL A 24 -1.73 -26.92 -27.89
CA VAL A 24 -1.92 -25.62 -27.27
C VAL A 24 -0.95 -25.57 -26.10
N VAL A 25 0.15 -24.84 -26.26
CA VAL A 25 0.99 -24.40 -25.14
C VAL A 25 0.14 -23.42 -24.34
N GLY A 26 -0.72 -23.95 -23.49
CA GLY A 26 -1.45 -23.19 -22.50
C GLY A 26 -0.45 -22.79 -21.42
N ASN A 27 -0.09 -21.52 -21.37
CA ASN A 27 0.34 -20.94 -20.11
C ASN A 27 -0.84 -21.13 -19.15
N GLU A 28 -0.73 -22.08 -18.23
CA GLU A 28 -1.61 -22.11 -17.08
C GLU A 28 -1.50 -20.74 -16.41
N LEU A 29 -2.56 -19.94 -16.55
CA LEU A 29 -2.82 -18.85 -15.65
C LEU A 29 -3.03 -19.52 -14.29
N ALA A 30 -1.94 -19.63 -13.53
CA ALA A 30 -1.97 -19.97 -12.14
C ALA A 30 -2.74 -18.84 -11.44
N PHE A 31 -4.05 -19.01 -11.30
CA PHE A 31 -4.81 -18.24 -10.34
C PHE A 31 -4.24 -18.59 -8.97
N PRO A 32 -3.87 -17.60 -8.14
CA PRO A 32 -3.46 -17.89 -6.77
C PRO A 32 -4.57 -18.70 -6.12
N ALA A 33 -4.22 -19.87 -5.59
CA ALA A 33 -5.13 -20.68 -4.82
C ALA A 33 -5.75 -19.80 -3.73
N ALA A 34 -7.07 -19.84 -3.58
CA ALA A 34 -7.73 -19.17 -2.47
C ALA A 34 -7.11 -19.70 -1.17
N ALA A 35 -6.51 -18.80 -0.38
CA ALA A 35 -5.86 -19.17 0.86
C ALA A 35 -6.88 -19.85 1.79
N GLN A 36 -6.57 -21.07 2.25
CA GLN A 36 -7.20 -21.62 3.44
C GLN A 36 -6.66 -20.84 4.64
N ALA A 37 -7.43 -19.89 5.16
CA ALA A 37 -7.18 -19.35 6.48
C ALA A 37 -7.11 -20.52 7.47
N ALA A 38 -6.03 -20.62 8.25
CA ALA A 38 -6.00 -21.53 9.38
C ALA A 38 -7.10 -21.06 10.36
N PRO A 39 -8.12 -21.89 10.69
CA PRO A 39 -9.13 -21.49 11.64
C PRO A 39 -8.47 -21.20 13.00
N GLY A 40 -8.77 -20.03 13.58
CA GLY A 40 -8.46 -19.74 14.98
C GLY A 40 -7.10 -19.10 15.25
N ALA A 41 -6.75 -18.00 14.57
CA ALA A 41 -5.78 -17.10 15.17
C ALA A 41 -6.36 -16.57 16.49
N ASP A 42 -5.63 -16.75 17.59
CA ASP A 42 -5.92 -16.05 18.84
C ASP A 42 -5.72 -14.55 18.61
N LEU A 43 -6.85 -13.82 18.58
CA LEU A 43 -6.91 -12.37 18.40
C LEU A 43 -7.36 -11.65 19.69
N ASP A 44 -7.33 -12.32 20.85
CA ASP A 44 -7.84 -11.76 22.11
C ASP A 44 -6.95 -10.62 22.65
N TRP A 45 -5.75 -10.47 22.07
CA TRP A 45 -4.86 -9.33 22.29
C TRP A 45 -5.28 -8.06 21.53
N ILE A 46 -6.32 -8.11 20.68
CA ILE A 46 -6.92 -6.95 20.04
C ILE A 46 -8.16 -6.53 20.85
N ILE A 47 -8.15 -5.31 21.37
CA ILE A 47 -9.28 -4.74 22.11
C ILE A 47 -10.38 -4.41 21.11
N SER A 48 -11.51 -5.10 21.18
CA SER A 48 -12.67 -4.87 20.28
C SER A 48 -13.31 -3.50 20.52
N CYS A 49 -14.16 -3.06 19.58
CA CYS A 49 -15.02 -1.88 19.75
C CYS A 49 -15.74 -1.89 21.10
N ASP A 50 -16.35 -3.01 21.48
CA ASP A 50 -16.99 -3.17 22.79
C ASP A 50 -15.99 -3.05 23.95
N GLY A 51 -14.79 -3.62 23.80
CA GLY A 51 -13.75 -3.64 24.83
C GLY A 51 -13.17 -2.27 25.18
N TRP A 52 -13.14 -1.34 24.23
CA TRP A 52 -12.73 0.05 24.49
C TRP A 52 -13.90 1.02 24.69
N GLY A 53 -15.13 0.54 24.59
CA GLY A 53 -16.35 1.33 24.83
C GLY A 53 -16.73 2.22 23.66
N ALA A 54 -16.67 1.68 22.45
CA ALA A 54 -17.14 2.36 21.24
C ALA A 54 -18.62 2.72 21.34
N ARG A 55 -18.97 3.89 20.81
CA ARG A 55 -20.38 4.21 20.56
C ARG A 55 -20.83 3.54 19.25
N PRO A 56 -22.14 3.31 19.05
CA PRO A 56 -22.65 2.75 17.81
C PRO A 56 -22.22 3.57 16.57
N PRO A 57 -21.99 2.93 15.41
CA PRO A 57 -21.82 3.63 14.14
C PRO A 57 -23.02 4.55 13.84
N ALA A 58 -22.75 5.69 13.19
CA ALA A 58 -23.80 6.64 12.80
C ALA A 58 -24.66 6.13 11.63
N ASP A 59 -24.09 5.29 10.75
CA ASP A 59 -24.77 4.65 9.63
C ASP A 59 -24.41 3.16 9.51
N PRO A 60 -25.21 2.35 8.79
CA PRO A 60 -24.84 0.98 8.47
C PRO A 60 -23.50 0.87 7.73
N LEU A 61 -22.64 -0.01 8.21
CA LEU A 61 -21.34 -0.30 7.60
C LEU A 61 -21.46 -1.45 6.58
N SER A 62 -20.55 -1.50 5.61
CA SER A 62 -20.57 -2.48 4.52
C SER A 62 -19.27 -3.28 4.45
N ILE A 63 -19.38 -4.57 4.11
CA ILE A 63 -18.25 -5.44 3.80
C ILE A 63 -17.85 -5.23 2.33
N SER A 64 -16.55 -5.15 2.04
CA SER A 64 -16.08 -5.03 0.67
C SER A 64 -16.31 -6.33 -0.10
N ALA A 65 -16.84 -6.23 -1.31
CA ALA A 65 -16.88 -7.36 -2.24
C ALA A 65 -15.50 -7.70 -2.82
N ILE A 66 -14.57 -6.74 -2.79
CA ILE A 66 -13.24 -6.85 -3.38
C ILE A 66 -12.27 -7.43 -2.34
N PRO A 67 -11.45 -8.43 -2.69
CA PRO A 67 -10.41 -8.92 -1.81
C PRO A 67 -9.41 -7.81 -1.43
N SER A 68 -8.99 -7.81 -0.16
CA SER A 68 -7.91 -6.96 0.30
C SER A 68 -6.61 -7.35 -0.41
N ASN A 69 -5.81 -6.36 -0.83
CA ASN A 69 -4.56 -6.60 -1.55
C ASN A 69 -3.34 -5.87 -0.95
N LYS A 70 -3.53 -5.07 0.10
CA LYS A 70 -2.46 -4.32 0.75
C LYS A 70 -2.83 -3.88 2.17
N ILE A 71 -1.81 -3.53 2.94
CA ILE A 71 -1.93 -2.80 4.21
C ILE A 71 -1.46 -1.38 3.97
N ILE A 72 -2.21 -0.38 4.45
CA ILE A 72 -1.77 1.02 4.47
C ILE A 72 -1.61 1.46 5.92
N VAL A 73 -0.38 1.83 6.28
CA VAL A 73 -0.01 2.30 7.61
C VAL A 73 -0.12 3.82 7.66
N HIS A 74 -0.74 4.30 8.73
CA HIS A 74 -1.02 5.70 9.00
C HIS A 74 -0.47 6.11 10.37
N HIS A 75 -0.21 7.40 10.56
CA HIS A 75 -0.23 8.03 11.86
C HIS A 75 -1.63 8.59 12.14
N MET A 76 -2.02 8.75 13.41
CA MET A 76 -3.33 9.27 13.80
C MET A 76 -3.42 10.81 13.77
N ALA A 77 -2.29 11.50 13.64
CA ALA A 77 -2.17 12.96 13.69
C ALA A 77 -2.56 13.59 15.05
N PHE A 78 -2.62 12.77 16.10
CA PHE A 78 -2.73 13.25 17.48
C PHE A 78 -1.34 13.49 18.07
N PRO A 79 -1.19 14.39 19.06
CA PRO A 79 0.08 14.62 19.73
C PRO A 79 0.68 13.33 20.30
N ASN A 80 2.02 13.25 20.29
CA ASN A 80 2.74 12.15 20.90
C ASN A 80 2.54 12.16 22.43
N SER A 81 1.81 11.18 22.97
CA SER A 81 1.63 11.00 24.42
C SER A 81 2.81 10.27 25.08
N THR A 82 3.02 10.53 26.37
CA THR A 82 3.89 9.73 27.25
C THR A 82 3.11 8.81 28.17
N ASP A 83 1.78 8.80 28.08
CA ASP A 83 0.93 7.82 28.74
C ASP A 83 0.82 6.58 27.84
N TYR A 84 1.45 5.49 28.27
CA TYR A 84 1.51 4.22 27.53
C TYR A 84 0.48 3.20 28.05
N SER A 85 -0.46 3.62 28.88
CA SER A 85 -1.46 2.74 29.48
C SER A 85 -2.51 2.26 28.47
N GLU A 86 -3.14 1.13 28.78
CA GLU A 86 -4.28 0.62 28.01
C GLU A 86 -5.46 1.61 28.08
N GLU A 87 -5.69 2.24 29.24
CA GLU A 87 -6.77 3.20 29.42
C GLU A 87 -6.59 4.45 28.55
N HIS A 88 -5.36 4.94 28.38
CA HIS A 88 -5.06 5.98 27.40
C HIS A 88 -5.34 5.51 25.97
N ALA A 89 -4.96 4.28 25.62
CA ALA A 89 -5.23 3.73 24.29
C ALA A 89 -6.74 3.61 23.98
N LYS A 90 -7.55 3.23 24.97
CA LYS A 90 -9.01 3.21 24.84
C LYS A 90 -9.58 4.63 24.74
N GLN A 91 -9.04 5.59 25.50
CA GLN A 91 -9.46 6.99 25.40
C GLN A 91 -9.15 7.58 24.04
N LEU A 92 -7.96 7.31 23.52
CA LEU A 92 -7.53 7.67 22.17
C LEU A 92 -8.51 7.15 21.11
N ALA A 93 -8.95 5.89 21.22
CA ALA A 93 -9.91 5.31 20.29
C ALA A 93 -11.28 6.03 20.35
N ARG A 94 -11.76 6.37 21.54
CA ARG A 94 -12.99 7.16 21.73
C ARG A 94 -12.86 8.57 21.14
N ASP A 95 -11.74 9.24 21.36
CA ASP A 95 -11.47 10.58 20.84
C ASP A 95 -11.41 10.57 19.31
N CYS A 96 -10.74 9.57 18.72
CA CYS A 96 -10.70 9.33 17.28
C CYS A 96 -12.11 9.09 16.71
N GLN A 97 -12.92 8.24 17.37
CA GLN A 97 -14.28 7.96 16.94
C GLN A 97 -15.17 9.20 16.99
N ASN A 98 -15.10 9.98 18.07
CA ASN A 98 -15.84 11.23 18.20
C ASN A 98 -15.42 12.24 17.12
N LEU A 99 -14.12 12.41 16.86
CA LEU A 99 -13.65 13.29 15.79
C LEU A 99 -14.15 12.83 14.41
N HIS A 100 -14.07 11.54 14.13
CA HIS A 100 -14.47 11.01 12.83
C HIS A 100 -15.98 11.11 12.60
N ILE A 101 -16.82 10.84 13.60
CA ILE A 101 -18.27 10.94 13.43
C ILE A 101 -18.76 12.38 13.57
N ASP A 102 -18.42 13.08 14.65
CA ASP A 102 -18.96 14.43 14.93
C ASP A 102 -18.24 15.53 14.15
N GLY A 103 -16.93 15.36 13.90
CA GLY A 103 -16.11 16.33 13.18
C GLY A 103 -16.12 16.12 11.66
N ASN A 104 -15.86 14.89 11.21
CA ASN A 104 -15.76 14.61 9.77
C ASN A 104 -17.08 14.14 9.13
N GLY A 105 -18.09 13.80 9.93
CA GLY A 105 -19.36 13.27 9.44
C GLY A 105 -19.26 11.85 8.88
N TRP A 106 -18.27 11.06 9.31
CA TRP A 106 -18.14 9.66 8.89
C TRP A 106 -19.03 8.75 9.73
N SER A 107 -19.38 7.59 9.18
CA SER A 107 -20.24 6.63 9.87
C SER A 107 -19.58 5.96 11.08
N ASP A 108 -18.25 5.95 11.13
CA ASP A 108 -17.44 5.38 12.21
C ASP A 108 -15.97 5.84 12.06
N THR A 109 -15.04 5.35 12.88
CA THR A 109 -13.60 5.56 12.65
C THR A 109 -13.19 5.16 11.22
N GLY A 110 -12.23 5.88 10.64
CA GLY A 110 -11.85 5.68 9.24
C GLY A 110 -10.96 4.46 8.97
N GLN A 111 -10.24 3.98 9.98
CA GLN A 111 -9.29 2.88 9.93
C GLN A 111 -9.88 1.56 10.44
N HIS A 112 -9.26 0.43 10.08
CA HIS A 112 -9.69 -0.88 10.58
C HIS A 112 -9.14 -1.16 11.97
N PHE A 113 -7.91 -0.73 12.24
CA PHE A 113 -7.22 -0.97 13.50
C PHE A 113 -6.41 0.25 13.92
N THR A 114 -6.24 0.38 15.23
CA THR A 114 -5.38 1.38 15.88
C THR A 114 -4.27 0.68 16.65
N VAL A 115 -3.06 1.22 16.62
CA VAL A 115 -1.95 0.83 17.51
C VAL A 115 -1.54 2.04 18.34
N SER A 116 -1.66 1.94 19.66
CA SER A 116 -1.23 3.02 20.56
C SER A 116 0.29 3.04 20.72
N ARG A 117 0.81 4.15 21.24
CA ARG A 117 2.24 4.30 21.57
C ARG A 117 2.72 3.28 22.59
N GLY A 118 1.83 2.79 23.45
CA GLY A 118 2.09 1.72 24.43
C GLY A 118 2.04 0.31 23.87
N GLY A 119 1.76 0.14 22.57
CA GLY A 119 1.66 -1.18 21.92
C GLY A 119 0.31 -1.89 22.10
N HIS A 120 -0.72 -1.17 22.53
CA HIS A 120 -2.09 -1.71 22.61
C HIS A 120 -2.73 -1.65 21.23
N VAL A 121 -3.29 -2.76 20.78
CA VAL A 121 -3.97 -2.85 19.48
C VAL A 121 -5.47 -2.88 19.69
N LEU A 122 -6.18 -2.01 18.96
CA LEU A 122 -7.61 -1.83 19.09
C LEU A 122 -8.27 -1.99 17.73
N GLU A 123 -9.45 -2.59 17.71
CA GLU A 123 -10.37 -2.50 16.59
C GLU A 123 -10.76 -1.02 16.42
N GLY A 124 -10.65 -0.51 15.18
CA GLY A 124 -11.13 0.82 14.83
C GLY A 124 -12.59 0.72 14.37
N ARG A 125 -12.76 0.59 13.05
CA ARG A 125 -14.09 0.51 12.43
C ARG A 125 -14.78 -0.79 12.81
N HIS A 126 -16.01 -0.70 13.31
CA HIS A 126 -16.81 -1.83 13.75
C HIS A 126 -16.85 -2.96 12.71
N GLY A 127 -16.69 -4.19 13.19
CA GLY A 127 -16.67 -5.40 12.38
C GLY A 127 -15.30 -5.75 11.83
N SER A 128 -14.30 -4.86 11.91
CA SER A 128 -12.95 -5.13 11.39
C SER A 128 -12.29 -6.33 12.08
N LEU A 129 -12.49 -6.49 13.40
CA LEU A 129 -11.95 -7.64 14.13
C LEU A 129 -12.66 -8.94 13.74
N GLU A 130 -13.99 -8.90 13.59
CA GLU A 130 -14.77 -10.04 13.07
C GLU A 130 -14.28 -10.44 11.67
N ARG A 131 -14.09 -9.47 10.76
CA ARG A 131 -13.59 -9.70 9.41
C ARG A 131 -12.17 -10.27 9.39
N LEU A 132 -11.29 -9.79 10.28
CA LEU A 132 -9.95 -10.36 10.44
C LEU A 132 -9.99 -11.82 10.92
N ARG A 133 -10.92 -12.20 11.81
CA ARG A 133 -11.12 -13.60 12.21
C ARG A 133 -11.62 -14.47 11.05
N ALA A 134 -12.45 -13.92 10.17
CA ALA A 134 -12.99 -14.62 9.02
C ALA A 134 -11.97 -14.80 7.88
N GLY A 135 -11.05 -13.84 7.70
CA GLY A 135 -9.92 -13.92 6.77
C GLY A 135 -10.28 -13.80 5.28
N ASP A 136 -11.52 -13.45 4.95
CA ASP A 136 -12.05 -13.49 3.58
C ASP A 136 -12.26 -12.09 2.97
N ARG A 137 -12.86 -11.14 3.69
CA ARG A 137 -13.13 -9.77 3.20
C ARG A 137 -13.07 -8.73 4.31
N GLN A 138 -12.54 -7.55 4.00
CA GLN A 138 -12.51 -6.42 4.93
C GLN A 138 -13.83 -5.65 5.01
N MET A 139 -13.99 -4.85 6.06
CA MET A 139 -14.96 -3.75 6.05
C MET A 139 -14.53 -2.69 5.03
N ILE A 140 -15.47 -2.01 4.37
CA ILE A 140 -15.14 -0.79 3.64
C ILE A 140 -14.80 0.28 4.68
N SER A 141 -13.67 0.95 4.51
CA SER A 141 -13.12 1.94 5.46
C SER A 141 -13.22 3.38 4.92
N ALA A 142 -12.61 4.36 5.60
CA ALA A 142 -12.51 5.76 5.13
C ALA A 142 -11.08 6.34 5.18
N HIS A 143 -10.06 5.53 5.49
CA HIS A 143 -8.70 6.01 5.75
C HIS A 143 -7.91 6.46 4.51
N CYS A 144 -8.25 6.00 3.30
CA CYS A 144 -7.51 6.32 2.08
C CYS A 144 -8.45 6.27 0.87
N PRO A 145 -9.00 7.41 0.42
CA PRO A 145 -9.94 7.42 -0.70
C PRO A 145 -9.29 6.87 -1.97
N GLY A 146 -10.01 6.01 -2.69
CA GLY A 146 -9.50 5.15 -3.76
C GLY A 146 -9.17 3.74 -3.26
N GLU A 147 -8.67 3.60 -2.03
CA GLU A 147 -8.18 2.32 -1.49
C GLU A 147 -9.09 1.71 -0.40
N ASN A 148 -10.10 2.45 0.07
CA ASN A 148 -10.97 2.08 1.19
C ASN A 148 -11.65 0.69 1.11
N GLY A 149 -11.85 0.15 -0.10
CA GLY A 149 -12.42 -1.18 -0.31
C GLY A 149 -11.39 -2.28 -0.59
N ARG A 150 -10.09 -1.95 -0.66
CA ARG A 150 -9.01 -2.84 -1.12
C ARG A 150 -7.84 -2.92 -0.13
N ALA A 151 -7.70 -1.95 0.75
CA ALA A 151 -6.59 -1.87 1.69
C ALA A 151 -7.06 -1.93 3.14
N ILE A 152 -6.31 -2.65 3.98
CA ILE A 152 -6.46 -2.60 5.43
C ILE A 152 -5.67 -1.39 5.95
N GLY A 153 -6.37 -0.35 6.38
CA GLY A 153 -5.78 0.80 7.09
C GLY A 153 -5.52 0.54 8.57
N ILE A 154 -4.32 0.88 9.03
CA ILE A 154 -3.90 0.84 10.44
C ILE A 154 -3.45 2.24 10.85
N GLU A 155 -4.10 2.87 11.82
CA GLU A 155 -3.61 4.12 12.42
C GLU A 155 -2.73 3.85 13.62
N ASN A 156 -1.64 4.60 13.72
CA ASN A 156 -0.69 4.52 14.82
C ASN A 156 -0.72 5.85 15.55
N GLU A 157 -0.91 5.82 16.87
CA GLU A 157 -0.97 7.02 17.70
C GLU A 157 0.27 7.90 17.52
N GLY A 158 0.09 9.18 17.18
CA GLY A 158 1.18 10.14 17.00
C GLY A 158 1.21 10.81 15.63
N THR A 159 2.33 11.49 15.35
CA THR A 159 2.56 12.21 14.08
C THR A 159 3.85 11.78 13.35
N TYR A 160 4.92 11.50 14.08
CA TYR A 160 6.18 10.93 13.58
C TYR A 160 6.82 11.62 12.36
N VAL A 161 6.59 12.93 12.22
CA VAL A 161 7.27 13.75 11.23
C VAL A 161 8.73 13.97 11.62
N THR A 162 8.98 14.22 12.92
CA THR A 162 10.31 14.49 13.48
C THR A 162 10.72 13.51 14.58
N ASP A 163 9.76 12.86 15.24
CA ASP A 163 10.00 11.89 16.31
C ASP A 163 9.92 10.45 15.78
N ASN A 164 10.69 9.54 16.37
CA ASN A 164 10.58 8.11 16.07
C ASN A 164 9.37 7.47 16.81
N PRO A 165 8.72 6.46 16.21
CA PRO A 165 7.76 5.62 16.91
C PRO A 165 8.42 4.83 18.05
N PRO A 166 7.76 4.69 19.23
CA PRO A 166 8.24 3.80 20.29
C PRO A 166 8.36 2.35 19.83
N GLN A 167 9.27 1.59 20.47
CA GLN A 167 9.53 0.21 20.09
C GLN A 167 8.31 -0.69 20.34
N GLU A 168 7.56 -0.42 21.39
CA GLU A 168 6.34 -1.13 21.79
C GLU A 168 5.26 -1.02 20.71
N LEU A 169 5.06 0.20 20.17
CA LEU A 169 4.17 0.43 19.03
C LEU A 169 4.66 -0.32 17.79
N LEU A 170 5.95 -0.24 17.45
CA LEU A 170 6.50 -0.95 16.30
C LEU A 170 6.32 -2.47 16.42
N ASP A 171 6.55 -3.03 17.60
CA ASP A 171 6.44 -4.47 17.86
C ASP A 171 4.98 -4.95 17.73
N ALA A 172 4.04 -4.17 18.25
CA ALA A 172 2.60 -4.41 18.12
C ALA A 172 2.14 -4.29 16.67
N LEU A 173 2.58 -3.25 15.95
CA LEU A 173 2.29 -3.07 14.53
C LEU A 173 2.81 -4.24 13.69
N ILE A 174 4.03 -4.74 13.95
CA ILE A 174 4.56 -5.91 13.25
C ILE A 174 3.73 -7.14 13.57
N LYS A 175 3.28 -7.33 14.82
CA LYS A 175 2.39 -8.46 15.18
C LYS A 175 1.08 -8.39 14.42
N LEU A 176 0.47 -7.21 14.36
CA LEU A 176 -0.77 -6.96 13.63
C LEU A 176 -0.61 -7.16 12.12
N CYS A 177 0.42 -6.58 11.50
CA CYS A 177 0.70 -6.76 10.08
C CYS A 177 0.94 -8.23 9.73
N THR A 178 1.73 -8.97 10.52
CA THR A 178 1.91 -10.42 10.34
C THR A 178 0.58 -11.16 10.38
N THR A 179 -0.27 -10.85 11.35
CA THR A 179 -1.59 -11.48 11.52
C THR A 179 -2.49 -11.19 10.32
N ILE A 180 -2.58 -9.93 9.89
CA ILE A 180 -3.36 -9.54 8.70
C ILE A 180 -2.82 -10.24 7.45
N CYS A 181 -1.51 -10.29 7.27
CA CYS A 181 -0.90 -11.00 6.15
C CYS A 181 -1.27 -12.49 6.13
N GLN A 182 -1.24 -13.16 7.28
CA GLN A 182 -1.64 -14.57 7.39
C GLN A 182 -3.12 -14.78 7.08
N GLN A 183 -4.00 -13.91 7.59
CA GLN A 183 -5.44 -14.06 7.44
C GLN A 183 -5.92 -13.75 6.02
N TYR A 184 -5.37 -12.72 5.38
CA TYR A 184 -5.80 -12.27 4.05
C TYR A 184 -4.89 -12.76 2.91
N GLY A 185 -3.86 -13.57 3.20
CA GLY A 185 -2.91 -14.06 2.21
C GLY A 185 -1.99 -12.99 1.63
N LEU A 186 -1.80 -11.87 2.34
CA LEU A 186 -0.88 -10.80 1.94
C LEU A 186 0.56 -11.14 2.33
N GLN A 187 1.52 -10.43 1.73
CA GLN A 187 2.93 -10.59 2.03
C GLN A 187 3.53 -9.31 2.62
N ALA A 188 4.74 -9.42 3.18
CA ALA A 188 5.45 -8.28 3.73
C ALA A 188 5.74 -7.17 2.70
N HIS A 189 5.73 -7.51 1.40
CA HIS A 189 5.88 -6.53 0.31
C HIS A 189 4.58 -5.79 -0.03
N ASP A 190 3.44 -6.14 0.57
CA ASP A 190 2.14 -5.47 0.37
C ASP A 190 1.83 -4.42 1.44
N ILE A 191 2.83 -4.00 2.21
CA ILE A 191 2.70 -2.99 3.28
C ILE A 191 3.19 -1.64 2.77
N PHE A 192 2.32 -0.63 2.74
CA PHE A 192 2.57 0.72 2.20
C PHE A 192 2.16 1.82 3.17
N GLY A 193 2.63 3.04 2.94
CA GLY A 193 2.30 4.22 3.75
C GLY A 193 1.23 5.07 3.07
N HIS A 194 0.51 5.88 3.84
CA HIS A 194 -0.59 6.67 3.30
C HIS A 194 -0.17 7.62 2.17
N TRP A 195 0.97 8.31 2.30
CA TRP A 195 1.44 9.22 1.25
C TRP A 195 1.77 8.53 -0.08
N ASP A 196 1.84 7.19 -0.12
CA ASP A 196 2.11 6.46 -1.37
C ASP A 196 0.89 6.57 -2.30
N PHE A 197 -0.28 6.93 -1.74
CA PHE A 197 -1.57 7.03 -2.43
C PHE A 197 -2.30 8.37 -2.23
N ARG A 198 -1.83 9.26 -1.34
CA ARG A 198 -2.49 10.56 -1.06
C ARG A 198 -1.49 11.70 -0.83
N ALA A 199 -1.95 12.93 -1.05
CA ALA A 199 -1.20 14.13 -0.67
C ALA A 199 -1.35 14.38 0.85
N THR A 200 -0.42 13.84 1.64
CA THR A 200 -0.40 13.94 3.10
C THR A 200 1.02 13.77 3.63
N LEU A 201 1.29 14.23 4.86
CA LEU A 201 2.53 13.92 5.59
C LEU A 201 2.50 12.53 6.24
N CYS A 202 1.33 11.88 6.31
CA CYS A 202 1.12 10.58 6.93
C CYS A 202 1.84 9.44 6.16
N PRO A 203 2.57 8.52 6.83
CA PRO A 203 2.62 8.27 8.29
C PRO A 203 3.70 9.05 9.05
N GLY A 204 4.28 10.08 8.46
CA GLY A 204 5.37 10.87 9.04
C GLY A 204 6.72 10.39 8.52
N ALA A 205 7.65 11.32 8.26
CA ALA A 205 8.92 10.99 7.63
C ALA A 205 9.78 10.03 8.46
N MET A 206 9.80 10.19 9.79
CA MET A 206 10.55 9.28 10.67
C MET A 206 9.91 7.90 10.74
N PHE A 207 8.57 7.80 10.79
CA PHE A 207 7.92 6.49 10.72
C PHE A 207 8.14 5.83 9.36
N TYR A 208 8.03 6.59 8.27
CA TYR A 208 8.20 6.00 6.94
C TYR A 208 9.59 5.38 6.75
N ARG A 209 10.64 5.93 7.39
CA ARG A 209 11.99 5.34 7.40
C ARG A 209 12.05 3.96 8.07
N GLU A 210 11.11 3.61 8.94
CA GLU A 210 11.04 2.29 9.58
C GLU A 210 10.49 1.19 8.66
N PHE A 211 9.89 1.54 7.52
CA PHE A 211 9.20 0.58 6.66
C PHE A 211 10.07 -0.60 6.21
N PRO A 212 11.33 -0.40 5.78
CA PRO A 212 12.19 -1.53 5.44
C PRO A 212 12.42 -2.48 6.63
N THR A 213 12.60 -1.96 7.84
CA THR A 213 12.73 -2.79 9.06
C THR A 213 11.44 -3.50 9.41
N LEU A 214 10.31 -2.79 9.36
CA LEU A 214 8.97 -3.35 9.60
C LEU A 214 8.71 -4.52 8.63
N ARG A 215 8.90 -4.29 7.33
CA ARG A 215 8.69 -5.30 6.29
C ARG A 215 9.62 -6.50 6.49
N ARG A 216 10.91 -6.30 6.81
CA ARG A 216 11.86 -7.39 7.14
C ARG A 216 11.38 -8.24 8.31
N ARG A 217 10.91 -7.62 9.39
CA ARG A 217 10.43 -8.33 10.58
C ARG A 217 9.13 -9.07 10.32
N VAL A 218 8.20 -8.51 9.54
CA VAL A 218 6.99 -9.20 9.10
C VAL A 218 7.35 -10.39 8.20
N PHE A 219 8.24 -10.20 7.22
CA PHE A 219 8.73 -11.26 6.33
C PHE A 219 9.34 -12.44 7.12
N ALA A 220 10.19 -12.14 8.10
CA ALA A 220 10.80 -13.17 8.95
C ALA A 220 9.75 -13.94 9.77
N ARG A 221 8.69 -13.28 10.27
CA ARG A 221 7.60 -13.92 11.00
C ARG A 221 6.65 -14.74 10.11
N LEU A 222 6.46 -14.33 8.85
CA LEU A 222 5.68 -15.08 7.87
C LEU A 222 6.40 -16.35 7.41
N GLY A 223 7.73 -16.40 7.50
CA GLY A 223 8.53 -17.53 7.02
C GLY A 223 8.53 -17.65 5.49
N THR A 224 8.17 -16.59 4.77
CA THR A 224 8.16 -16.53 3.30
C THR A 224 9.58 -16.79 2.76
N ASN A 225 9.72 -17.58 1.69
CA ASN A 225 11.03 -17.74 1.07
C ASN A 225 11.38 -16.50 0.26
N LEU A 226 12.67 -16.14 0.23
CA LEU A 226 13.13 -14.97 -0.54
C LEU A 226 12.86 -15.11 -2.05
N SER A 227 12.81 -16.35 -2.56
CA SER A 227 12.46 -16.65 -3.96
C SER A 227 11.03 -16.24 -4.32
N ASP A 228 10.13 -16.23 -3.34
CA ASP A 228 8.69 -15.99 -3.52
C ASP A 228 8.39 -14.48 -3.49
N VAL A 229 9.33 -13.67 -3.01
CA VAL A 229 9.24 -12.22 -3.06
C VAL A 229 9.46 -11.75 -4.50
N PRO A 230 8.61 -10.91 -5.11
CA PRO A 230 8.85 -10.37 -6.44
C PRO A 230 10.11 -9.51 -6.46
N ALA A 231 10.77 -9.39 -7.63
CA ALA A 231 11.96 -8.55 -7.75
C ALA A 231 11.67 -7.10 -7.32
N ARG A 232 10.50 -6.59 -7.72
CA ARG A 232 9.96 -5.27 -7.38
C ARG A 232 8.45 -5.37 -7.22
N ARG A 233 7.93 -4.75 -6.15
CA ARG A 233 6.51 -4.52 -5.89
C ARG A 233 6.30 -3.01 -5.87
N TRP A 234 5.86 -2.46 -7.01
CA TRP A 234 5.57 -1.03 -7.17
C TRP A 234 4.28 -0.65 -6.42
N PRO A 235 4.07 0.60 -5.99
CA PRO A 235 2.76 1.04 -5.52
C PRO A 235 1.77 1.08 -6.70
N ASP A 236 0.59 0.51 -6.52
CA ASP A 236 -0.46 0.53 -7.54
C ASP A 236 -1.15 1.90 -7.53
N ILE A 237 -0.57 2.89 -8.20
CA ILE A 237 -1.24 4.18 -8.42
C ILE A 237 -2.12 4.11 -9.66
N TRP A 238 -3.31 4.69 -9.56
CA TRP A 238 -4.41 4.61 -10.52
C TRP A 238 -5.32 5.83 -10.35
N ARG A 239 -6.30 6.01 -11.25
CA ARG A 239 -7.08 7.27 -11.36
C ARG A 239 -7.84 7.74 -10.11
N PHE A 240 -7.93 6.93 -9.05
CA PHE A 240 -8.63 7.27 -7.80
C PHE A 240 -7.69 7.61 -6.63
N VAL A 241 -6.38 7.62 -6.86
CA VAL A 241 -5.36 8.02 -5.86
C VAL A 241 -4.61 9.28 -6.30
N GLY A 242 -3.75 9.82 -5.44
CA GLY A 242 -3.02 11.07 -5.68
C GLY A 242 -1.72 11.16 -4.87
N GLY A 243 -1.14 12.35 -4.80
CA GLY A 243 -0.01 12.64 -3.92
C GLY A 243 1.36 12.57 -4.59
N PRO A 244 2.44 12.49 -3.79
CA PRO A 244 3.82 12.57 -4.26
C PRO A 244 4.18 11.54 -5.34
N VAL A 245 3.67 10.30 -5.23
CA VAL A 245 3.96 9.23 -6.20
C VAL A 245 3.35 9.52 -7.56
N VAL A 246 2.11 10.04 -7.61
CA VAL A 246 1.47 10.51 -8.85
C VAL A 246 2.25 11.67 -9.46
N LYS A 247 2.77 12.59 -8.64
CA LYS A 247 3.58 13.70 -9.12
C LYS A 247 4.89 13.23 -9.77
N VAL A 248 5.52 12.18 -9.22
CA VAL A 248 6.68 11.53 -9.86
C VAL A 248 6.30 10.94 -11.22
N ALA A 249 5.18 10.23 -11.33
CA ALA A 249 4.70 9.71 -12.61
C ALA A 249 4.47 10.83 -13.63
N GLN A 250 3.89 11.96 -13.22
CA GLN A 250 3.69 13.13 -14.08
C GLN A 250 4.99 13.78 -14.55
N TYR A 251 6.02 13.87 -13.69
CA TYR A 251 7.35 14.29 -14.13
C TYR A 251 7.91 13.35 -15.21
N LEU A 252 7.79 12.04 -15.00
CA LEU A 252 8.29 11.05 -15.96
C LEU A 252 7.51 11.08 -17.28
N LEU A 253 6.19 11.23 -17.23
CA LEU A 253 5.36 11.43 -18.44
C LEU A 253 5.76 12.71 -19.18
N THR A 254 6.01 13.81 -18.47
CA THR A 254 6.52 15.05 -19.08
C THR A 254 7.87 14.81 -19.77
N PHE A 255 8.77 14.07 -19.13
CA PHE A 255 10.04 13.66 -19.75
C PHE A 255 9.84 12.79 -21.02
N ARG A 256 8.78 11.99 -21.09
CA ARG A 256 8.39 11.24 -22.29
C ARG A 256 7.66 12.06 -23.35
N GLY A 257 7.54 13.37 -23.16
CA GLY A 257 6.95 14.31 -24.13
C GLY A 257 5.44 14.53 -23.97
N TYR A 258 4.81 14.01 -22.92
CA TYR A 258 3.40 14.28 -22.63
C TYR A 258 3.24 15.67 -22.01
N THR A 259 2.16 16.36 -22.38
CA THR A 259 1.74 17.60 -21.70
C THR A 259 0.77 17.23 -20.58
N VAL A 260 1.28 17.04 -19.37
CA VAL A 260 0.49 16.75 -18.16
C VAL A 260 0.80 17.76 -17.05
N PRO A 261 -0.19 18.21 -16.26
CA PRO A 261 0.07 19.02 -15.08
C PRO A 261 0.86 18.21 -14.04
N VAL A 262 1.95 18.75 -13.50
CA VAL A 262 2.74 18.09 -12.45
C VAL A 262 2.25 18.56 -11.07
N ASN A 263 1.07 18.09 -10.65
CA ASN A 263 0.36 18.54 -9.46
C ASN A 263 0.04 17.43 -8.44
N GLY A 264 0.31 16.16 -8.78
CA GLY A 264 -0.01 15.01 -7.93
C GLY A 264 -1.49 14.61 -7.92
N VAL A 265 -2.31 15.19 -8.80
CA VAL A 265 -3.72 14.79 -9.02
C VAL A 265 -3.77 13.89 -10.24
N PHE A 266 -4.35 12.69 -10.10
CA PHE A 266 -4.49 11.75 -11.21
C PHE A 266 -5.67 12.13 -12.11
N ASP A 267 -5.52 13.24 -12.82
CA ASP A 267 -6.54 13.85 -13.68
C ASP A 267 -6.70 13.16 -15.04
N ALA A 268 -7.65 13.64 -15.84
CA ALA A 268 -7.95 13.08 -17.17
C ALA A 268 -6.74 13.15 -18.13
N ALA A 269 -5.89 14.18 -18.02
CA ALA A 269 -4.68 14.28 -18.83
C ALA A 269 -3.66 13.20 -18.44
N THR A 270 -3.52 12.95 -17.13
CA THR A 270 -2.67 11.88 -16.59
C THR A 270 -3.19 10.49 -17.02
N VAL A 271 -4.51 10.26 -16.93
CA VAL A 271 -5.17 9.03 -17.42
C VAL A 271 -4.85 8.78 -18.90
N ALA A 272 -5.08 9.78 -19.76
CA ALA A 272 -4.84 9.65 -21.19
C ALA A 272 -3.35 9.37 -21.51
N ALA A 273 -2.44 10.07 -20.83
CA ALA A 273 -1.00 9.89 -21.03
C ALA A 273 -0.50 8.49 -20.62
N VAL A 274 -1.02 7.94 -19.51
CA VAL A 274 -0.67 6.59 -19.06
C VAL A 274 -1.21 5.53 -20.02
N GLN A 275 -2.47 5.65 -20.45
CA GLN A 275 -3.07 4.68 -21.37
C GLN A 275 -2.38 4.68 -22.75
N ASP A 276 -2.03 5.86 -23.26
CA ASP A 276 -1.27 6.01 -24.50
C ASP A 276 0.17 5.47 -24.34
N TRP A 277 0.83 5.70 -23.20
CA TRP A 277 2.13 5.09 -22.90
C TRP A 277 2.06 3.56 -22.88
N GLN A 278 1.03 2.99 -22.23
CA GLN A 278 0.81 1.54 -22.21
C GLN A 278 0.64 1.00 -23.63
N ALA A 279 -0.23 1.62 -24.43
CA ALA A 279 -0.48 1.22 -25.81
C ALA A 279 0.80 1.26 -26.68
N ARG A 280 1.58 2.34 -26.59
CA ARG A 280 2.83 2.50 -27.37
C ARG A 280 3.93 1.52 -27.00
N ASN A 281 3.93 0.99 -25.77
CA ASN A 281 4.94 0.08 -25.28
C ASN A 281 4.47 -1.39 -25.23
N GLY A 282 3.32 -1.70 -25.86
CA GLY A 282 2.79 -3.07 -25.92
C GLY A 282 2.32 -3.61 -24.55
N ILE A 283 2.01 -2.72 -23.61
CA ILE A 283 1.47 -3.07 -22.30
C ILE A 283 -0.06 -3.09 -22.41
N PRO A 284 -0.77 -4.08 -21.84
CA PRO A 284 -2.22 -4.06 -21.78
C PRO A 284 -2.73 -2.74 -21.20
N VAL A 285 -3.60 -2.05 -21.95
CA VAL A 285 -4.15 -0.75 -21.55
C VAL A 285 -5.16 -0.99 -20.44
N ASP A 286 -4.89 -0.41 -19.27
CA ASP A 286 -5.75 -0.51 -18.10
C ASP A 286 -6.83 0.59 -18.14
N ILE A 287 -8.09 0.23 -17.95
CA ILE A 287 -9.21 1.18 -18.03
C ILE A 287 -9.15 2.24 -16.92
N ASP A 288 -8.53 1.90 -15.78
CA ASP A 288 -8.34 2.80 -14.66
C ASP A 288 -6.95 3.48 -14.68
N ALA A 289 -6.20 3.28 -15.77
CA ALA A 289 -4.85 3.80 -15.98
C ALA A 289 -3.89 3.42 -14.85
N THR A 290 -4.01 2.19 -14.33
CA THR A 290 -3.14 1.69 -13.27
C THR A 290 -1.69 1.60 -13.76
N LEU A 291 -0.75 2.25 -13.04
CA LEU A 291 0.68 2.10 -13.31
C LEU A 291 1.18 0.76 -12.74
N THR A 292 0.97 -0.30 -13.51
CA THR A 292 1.50 -1.64 -13.24
C THR A 292 3.04 -1.67 -13.35
N ALA A 293 3.68 -2.76 -12.91
CA ALA A 293 5.14 -2.90 -12.98
C ALA A 293 5.71 -2.65 -14.40
N PRO A 294 5.16 -3.22 -15.51
CA PRO A 294 5.65 -2.89 -16.85
C PRO A 294 5.52 -1.39 -17.19
N THR A 295 4.48 -0.73 -16.70
CA THR A 295 4.27 0.71 -16.92
C THR A 295 5.38 1.51 -16.25
N TRP A 296 5.66 1.25 -14.97
CA TRP A 296 6.75 1.91 -14.24
C TRP A 296 8.13 1.64 -14.86
N GLU A 297 8.41 0.38 -15.16
CA GLU A 297 9.74 -0.07 -15.62
C GLU A 297 10.09 0.43 -17.02
N THR A 298 9.09 0.68 -17.88
CA THR A 298 9.29 1.33 -19.17
C THR A 298 9.32 2.86 -19.04
N LEU A 299 8.50 3.43 -18.16
CA LEU A 299 8.36 4.88 -18.00
C LEU A 299 9.60 5.52 -17.37
N ALA A 300 10.17 4.92 -16.33
CA ALA A 300 11.28 5.48 -15.56
C ALA A 300 12.65 5.26 -16.23
N PRO A 301 13.43 6.32 -16.55
CA PRO A 301 14.77 6.18 -17.11
C PRO A 301 15.82 5.86 -16.03
N GLU A 302 16.89 5.15 -16.36
CA GLU A 302 18.03 5.02 -15.44
C GLU A 302 18.85 6.31 -15.39
N LEU A 303 19.29 6.72 -14.20
CA LEU A 303 20.07 7.94 -13.98
C LEU A 303 21.41 7.65 -13.32
N ASP A 304 22.46 8.34 -13.76
CA ASP A 304 23.78 8.32 -13.14
C ASP A 304 24.20 9.72 -12.68
N LYS A 305 25.49 9.86 -12.33
CA LYS A 305 26.04 11.10 -11.78
C LYS A 305 26.02 12.29 -12.75
N ASP A 306 25.85 12.04 -14.06
CA ASP A 306 25.87 13.06 -15.10
C ASP A 306 24.44 13.39 -15.59
N ALA A 307 23.42 12.75 -14.99
CA ALA A 307 22.02 12.99 -15.33
C ALA A 307 21.58 14.43 -15.01
N VAL A 308 20.68 14.95 -15.85
CA VAL A 308 20.09 16.29 -15.72
C VAL A 308 18.61 16.29 -16.13
N GLY A 309 17.92 17.40 -15.86
CA GLY A 309 16.58 17.69 -16.31
C GLY A 309 15.48 17.09 -15.43
N ILE A 310 14.30 16.96 -16.03
CA ILE A 310 13.05 16.59 -15.35
C ILE A 310 13.13 15.28 -14.55
N PRO A 311 13.79 14.19 -15.03
CA PRO A 311 13.93 12.98 -14.23
C PRO A 311 14.69 13.21 -12.92
N VAL A 312 15.73 14.06 -12.92
CA VAL A 312 16.45 14.41 -11.70
C VAL A 312 15.58 15.26 -10.78
N SER A 313 14.80 16.20 -11.34
CA SER A 313 13.82 16.98 -10.55
C SER A 313 12.80 16.07 -9.86
N ALA A 314 12.34 14.99 -10.53
CA ALA A 314 11.43 14.01 -9.94
C ALA A 314 12.07 13.27 -8.76
N VAL A 315 13.34 12.86 -8.90
CA VAL A 315 14.10 12.23 -7.82
C VAL A 315 14.25 13.17 -6.64
N GLN A 316 14.70 14.39 -6.88
CA GLN A 316 14.89 15.40 -5.85
C GLN A 316 13.60 15.74 -5.12
N PHE A 317 12.49 15.89 -5.86
CA PHE A 317 11.17 16.10 -5.28
C PHE A 317 10.76 14.97 -4.33
N MET A 318 10.95 13.71 -4.75
CA MET A 318 10.55 12.56 -3.93
C MET A 318 11.47 12.37 -2.72
N LEU A 319 12.78 12.61 -2.86
CA LEU A 319 13.72 12.60 -1.74
C LEU A 319 13.37 13.69 -0.72
N ASN A 320 13.12 14.92 -1.17
CA ASN A 320 12.69 16.00 -0.29
C ASN A 320 11.40 15.63 0.47
N SER A 321 10.41 15.06 -0.24
CA SER A 321 9.17 14.55 0.37
C SER A 321 9.39 13.45 1.41
N LYS A 322 10.47 12.66 1.28
CA LYS A 322 10.88 11.62 2.25
C LYS A 322 11.73 12.16 3.41
N GLY A 323 11.87 13.48 3.56
CA GLY A 323 12.58 14.11 4.66
C GLY A 323 14.07 14.36 4.43
N TYR A 324 14.58 14.16 3.20
CA TYR A 324 15.94 14.58 2.85
C TYR A 324 15.97 16.10 2.60
N ALA A 325 15.90 16.88 3.68
CA ALA A 325 15.70 18.34 3.64
C ALA A 325 16.80 19.12 2.88
N ASP A 326 18.03 18.60 2.83
CA ASP A 326 19.15 19.20 2.09
C ASP A 326 19.00 19.07 0.56
N VAL A 327 18.08 18.22 0.08
CA VAL A 327 17.86 18.01 -1.35
C VAL A 327 16.91 19.08 -1.87
N THR A 328 17.41 19.90 -2.79
CA THR A 328 16.65 20.93 -3.50
C THR A 328 16.33 20.47 -4.92
N VAL A 329 15.18 20.89 -5.45
CA VAL A 329 14.76 20.52 -6.81
C VAL A 329 15.42 21.45 -7.81
N THR A 330 16.59 21.06 -8.31
CA THR A 330 17.41 21.84 -9.27
C THR A 330 17.39 21.25 -10.68
N GLY A 331 17.06 19.96 -10.81
CA GLY A 331 17.20 19.22 -12.07
C GLY A 331 18.64 18.87 -12.41
N THR A 332 19.62 19.14 -11.55
CA THR A 332 21.02 18.73 -11.73
C THR A 332 21.39 17.70 -10.68
N TYR A 333 22.04 16.61 -11.08
CA TYR A 333 22.48 15.59 -10.14
C TYR A 333 23.65 16.12 -9.28
N ASP A 334 23.33 16.57 -8.06
CA ASP A 334 24.28 17.21 -7.15
C ASP A 334 24.70 16.32 -5.97
N TYR A 335 25.60 16.84 -5.14
CA TYR A 335 26.12 16.10 -3.98
C TYR A 335 25.03 15.76 -2.94
N PRO A 336 24.12 16.67 -2.53
CA PRO A 336 22.99 16.34 -1.67
C PRO A 336 22.12 15.21 -2.24
N THR A 337 21.78 15.27 -3.53
CA THR A 337 21.00 14.23 -4.22
C THR A 337 21.71 12.87 -4.15
N LYS A 338 23.01 12.84 -4.48
CA LYS A 338 23.83 11.61 -4.38
C LYS A 338 23.86 11.05 -2.97
N LYS A 339 24.07 11.90 -1.97
CA LYS A 339 24.13 11.50 -0.55
C LYS A 339 22.80 10.88 -0.11
N ALA A 340 21.69 11.52 -0.43
CA ALA A 340 20.35 11.03 -0.11
C ALA A 340 20.01 9.72 -0.82
N LEU A 341 20.36 9.56 -2.10
CA LEU A 341 20.19 8.31 -2.83
C LEU A 341 20.97 7.16 -2.21
N LYS A 342 22.22 7.39 -1.78
CA LYS A 342 23.03 6.37 -1.10
C LYS A 342 22.42 5.94 0.23
N ASP A 343 21.88 6.89 1.02
CA ASP A 343 21.17 6.57 2.26
C ASP A 343 19.91 5.74 2.00
N LEU A 344 19.09 6.16 1.02
CA LEU A 344 17.90 5.42 0.61
C LEU A 344 18.25 4.01 0.13
N GLN A 345 19.28 3.86 -0.71
CA GLN A 345 19.75 2.57 -1.18
C GLN A 345 20.18 1.68 0.01
N HIS A 346 20.97 2.22 0.93
CA HIS A 346 21.40 1.50 2.13
C HIS A 346 20.21 1.02 2.98
N LEU A 347 19.24 1.90 3.25
CA LEU A 347 18.04 1.59 4.03
C LEU A 347 17.24 0.41 3.44
N HIS A 348 17.22 0.32 2.11
CA HIS A 348 16.53 -0.71 1.35
C HIS A 348 17.40 -1.93 0.98
N GLY A 349 18.62 -2.06 1.53
CA GLY A 349 19.50 -3.19 1.26
C GLY A 349 20.07 -3.23 -0.17
N LEU A 350 20.09 -2.08 -0.85
CA LEU A 350 20.67 -1.92 -2.18
C LEU A 350 22.13 -1.47 -2.08
N GLU A 351 22.91 -1.71 -3.14
CA GLU A 351 24.25 -1.15 -3.26
C GLU A 351 24.18 0.40 -3.22
N PRO A 352 24.83 1.06 -2.26
CA PRO A 352 24.74 2.52 -2.10
C PRO A 352 25.69 3.23 -3.07
N ASN A 353 25.44 3.14 -4.37
CA ASN A 353 26.26 3.73 -5.44
C ASN A 353 25.74 5.11 -5.94
N GLY A 354 24.54 5.51 -5.53
CA GLY A 354 23.85 6.74 -5.93
C GLY A 354 23.17 6.67 -7.31
N LYS A 355 23.39 5.62 -8.11
CA LYS A 355 22.71 5.48 -9.40
C LYS A 355 21.22 5.21 -9.20
N VAL A 356 20.37 5.84 -10.00
CA VAL A 356 18.92 5.59 -9.97
C VAL A 356 18.59 4.53 -11.00
N SER A 357 18.79 3.27 -10.61
CA SER A 357 18.35 2.10 -11.40
C SER A 357 16.83 1.93 -11.33
N THR A 358 16.27 1.03 -12.15
CA THR A 358 14.86 0.62 -12.04
C THR A 358 14.47 0.18 -10.60
N THR A 359 15.38 -0.52 -9.91
CA THR A 359 15.18 -0.95 -8.51
C THR A 359 15.22 0.24 -7.54
N THR A 360 16.10 1.22 -7.79
CA THR A 360 16.16 2.45 -6.99
C THR A 360 14.91 3.30 -7.18
N TRP A 361 14.38 3.40 -8.41
CA TRP A 361 13.08 4.03 -8.65
C TRP A 361 11.95 3.38 -7.87
N CYS A 362 11.87 2.04 -7.88
CA CYS A 362 10.85 1.32 -7.12
C CYS A 362 10.89 1.67 -5.63
N ALA A 363 12.07 1.62 -5.00
CA ALA A 363 12.23 2.01 -3.60
C ALA A 363 11.91 3.50 -3.37
N LEU A 364 12.35 4.37 -4.29
CA LEU A 364 12.15 5.81 -4.21
C LEU A 364 10.66 6.21 -4.23
N VAL A 365 9.83 5.55 -5.04
CA VAL A 365 8.39 5.85 -5.09
C VAL A 365 7.57 5.09 -4.03
N GLY A 366 8.22 4.43 -3.07
CA GLY A 366 7.57 3.74 -1.96
C GLY A 366 7.29 2.25 -2.18
N GLY A 367 7.67 1.73 -3.34
CA GLY A 367 7.64 0.30 -3.63
C GLY A 367 8.64 -0.50 -2.80
N VAL A 368 8.55 -1.82 -2.95
CA VAL A 368 9.34 -2.80 -2.18
C VAL A 368 10.22 -3.60 -3.14
N VAL A 369 11.46 -3.85 -2.76
CA VAL A 369 12.46 -4.55 -3.58
C VAL A 369 12.93 -5.80 -2.86
N ARG A 370 13.12 -6.91 -3.58
CA ARG A 370 13.50 -8.20 -2.97
C ARG A 370 14.74 -8.11 -2.07
N GLN A 371 15.71 -7.31 -2.49
CA GLN A 371 16.97 -7.09 -1.78
C GLN A 371 16.76 -6.55 -0.36
N SER A 372 15.67 -5.81 -0.11
CA SER A 372 15.34 -5.30 1.23
C SER A 372 15.11 -6.41 2.25
N PHE A 373 14.87 -7.65 1.82
CA PHE A 373 14.63 -8.83 2.68
C PHE A 373 15.84 -9.75 2.80
N GLN A 374 16.96 -9.45 2.13
CA GLN A 374 18.18 -10.21 2.31
C GLN A 374 18.71 -9.98 3.74
N LYS A 375 19.21 -11.04 4.37
CA LYS A 375 19.87 -10.93 5.69
C LYS A 375 21.08 -10.02 5.51
N SER A 376 21.04 -8.87 6.18
CA SER A 376 22.15 -7.93 6.30
C SER A 376 23.28 -8.52 7.14
#